data_AF-A0A940UXK6-F1
#
_entry.id   AF-A0A940UXK6-F1
#
_cell.length_a   1.000
_cell.length_b   1.000
_cell.length_c   1.000
_cell.angle_alpha   90.00
_cell.angle_beta   90.00
_cell.angle_gamma   90.00
#
_symmetry.space_group_name_H-M   'P 1'
#
loop_
_entity.id
_entity.type
_entity.pdbx_description
1 polymer ?
#
loop_
_entity_poly.entity_id
_entity_poly.type
_entity_poly.pdbx_seq_one_letter_code
_entity_poly.pdbx_strand_id
1 'polypeptide(L)'
;MRKTVRSGIGIIIVSLVMFSCTTYAVYSRNFLTGKNLFDAGRYDEAQKYFQDAAKARNDAAVFTYLAATEYKRGRFESALAFIGQAEKSPPDRLSYLRMYGYKALILLNTDNALGMKALDDYIKRYRSDYPLESIKNMEAMRQSGMIDRSRLEALIDDQIQWYEKEMELYIYNNVGFYSRDRSEAF
;
A
#
# COMPACT_ATOMS: atom_id res chain seq x y z
N MET A 1 -51.36 -11.29 24.65
CA MET A 1 -50.22 -12.24 24.63
C MET A 1 -49.23 -11.81 23.55
N ARG A 2 -48.03 -11.34 23.91
CA ARG A 2 -46.95 -11.00 22.98
C ARG A 2 -45.72 -11.84 23.32
N LYS A 3 -45.36 -12.78 22.46
CA LYS A 3 -44.03 -13.40 22.41
C LYS A 3 -43.65 -13.62 20.94
N THR A 4 -42.34 -13.70 20.71
CA THR A 4 -41.62 -14.09 19.47
C THR A 4 -41.42 -13.03 18.38
N VAL A 5 -40.62 -12.00 18.66
CA VAL A 5 -39.89 -11.23 17.61
C VAL A 5 -38.38 -11.10 17.93
N ARG A 6 -37.89 -11.60 19.08
CA ARG A 6 -36.49 -11.36 19.53
C ARG A 6 -35.45 -12.38 19.03
N SER A 7 -35.84 -13.55 18.51
CA SER A 7 -34.87 -14.61 18.16
C SER A 7 -34.32 -14.52 16.73
N GLY A 8 -35.03 -13.90 15.78
CA GLY A 8 -34.58 -13.83 14.38
C GLY A 8 -33.45 -12.82 14.13
N ILE A 9 -33.49 -11.68 14.84
CA ILE A 9 -32.47 -10.63 14.72
C ILE A 9 -31.11 -11.10 15.28
N GLY A 10 -31.12 -11.87 16.38
CA GLY A 10 -29.90 -12.41 16.98
C GLY A 10 -29.18 -13.42 16.07
N ILE A 11 -29.91 -14.29 15.37
CA ILE A 11 -29.33 -15.30 14.47
C ILE A 11 -28.76 -14.66 13.20
N ILE A 12 -29.43 -13.64 12.65
CA ILE A 12 -28.94 -12.89 11.47
C ILE A 12 -27.66 -12.11 11.80
N ILE A 13 -27.60 -11.44 12.96
CA ILE A 13 -26.40 -10.71 13.41
C ILE A 13 -25.22 -11.69 13.65
N VAL A 14 -25.46 -12.82 14.32
CA VAL A 14 -24.39 -13.82 14.57
C VAL A 14 -23.88 -14.43 13.26
N SER A 15 -24.75 -14.66 12.28
CA SER A 15 -24.36 -15.20 10.98
C SER A 15 -23.52 -14.20 10.18
N LEU A 16 -23.93 -12.93 10.13
CA LEU A 16 -23.17 -11.85 9.46
C LEU A 16 -21.78 -11.61 10.09
N VAL A 17 -21.64 -11.74 11.41
CA VAL A 17 -20.35 -11.61 12.13
C VAL A 17 -19.41 -12.79 11.85
N MET A 18 -19.94 -14.00 11.66
CA MET A 18 -19.12 -15.18 11.33
C MET A 18 -18.59 -15.12 9.87
N PHE A 19 -19.36 -14.55 8.94
CA PHE A 19 -18.91 -14.31 7.55
C PHE A 19 -17.84 -13.21 7.46
N SER A 20 -17.91 -12.16 8.28
CA SER A 20 -16.90 -11.10 8.28
C SER A 20 -15.56 -11.54 8.89
N CYS A 21 -15.59 -12.36 9.94
CA CYS A 21 -14.38 -12.87 10.57
C CYS A 21 -13.62 -13.85 9.65
N THR A 22 -14.35 -14.71 8.94
CA THR A 22 -13.76 -15.67 7.98
C THR A 22 -13.20 -14.99 6.74
N THR A 23 -13.90 -13.98 6.19
CA THR A 23 -13.41 -13.19 5.04
C THR A 23 -12.17 -12.36 5.39
N TYR A 24 -12.12 -11.74 6.57
CA TYR A 24 -10.94 -11.02 7.04
C TYR A 24 -9.73 -11.94 7.29
N ALA A 25 -9.95 -13.13 7.85
CA ALA A 25 -8.88 -14.11 8.04
C ALA A 25 -8.30 -14.61 6.70
N VAL A 26 -9.15 -14.85 5.70
CA VAL A 26 -8.71 -15.22 4.34
C VAL A 26 -7.93 -14.08 3.70
N TYR A 27 -8.46 -12.85 3.76
CA TYR A 27 -7.79 -11.66 3.27
C TYR A 27 -6.40 -11.49 3.89
N SER A 28 -6.31 -11.44 5.21
CA SER A 28 -5.07 -11.13 5.93
C SER A 28 -3.99 -12.18 5.68
N ARG A 29 -4.34 -13.47 5.68
CA ARG A 29 -3.41 -14.56 5.38
C ARG A 29 -2.86 -14.47 3.96
N ASN A 30 -3.74 -14.29 2.97
CA ASN A 30 -3.33 -14.20 1.58
C ASN A 30 -2.50 -12.93 1.34
N PHE A 31 -2.92 -11.80 1.91
CA PHE A 31 -2.20 -10.53 1.79
C PHE A 31 -0.78 -10.63 2.38
N LEU A 32 -0.64 -11.19 3.59
CA LEU A 32 0.67 -11.38 4.23
C LEU A 32 1.56 -12.33 3.44
N THR A 33 1.00 -13.44 2.94
CA THR A 33 1.74 -14.40 2.10
C THR A 33 2.20 -13.74 0.80
N GLY A 34 1.33 -12.94 0.18
CA GLY A 34 1.65 -12.15 -1.00
C GLY A 34 2.78 -11.16 -0.74
N LYS A 35 2.74 -10.42 0.38
CA LYS A 35 3.79 -9.47 0.79
C LYS A 35 5.14 -10.18 0.94
N ASN A 36 5.18 -11.30 1.66
CA ASN A 36 6.41 -12.08 1.86
C ASN A 36 6.99 -12.58 0.53
N LEU A 37 6.15 -13.03 -0.41
CA LEU A 37 6.60 -13.46 -1.73
C LEU A 37 7.07 -12.29 -2.59
N PHE A 38 6.39 -11.14 -2.50
CA PHE A 38 6.79 -9.91 -3.18
C PHE A 38 8.18 -9.45 -2.72
N ASP A 39 8.41 -9.41 -1.41
CA ASP A 39 9.69 -9.02 -0.82
C ASP A 39 10.80 -10.04 -1.17
N ALA A 40 10.46 -11.31 -1.38
CA ALA A 40 11.36 -12.34 -1.89
C ALA A 40 11.58 -12.31 -3.42
N GLY A 41 11.00 -11.34 -4.15
CA GLY A 41 11.11 -11.23 -5.60
C GLY A 41 10.30 -12.27 -6.39
N ARG A 42 9.45 -13.05 -5.74
CA ARG A 42 8.63 -14.13 -6.36
C ARG A 42 7.30 -13.56 -6.86
N TYR A 43 7.37 -12.64 -7.82
CA TYR A 43 6.24 -11.82 -8.25
C TYR A 43 5.06 -12.60 -8.85
N ASP A 44 5.32 -13.68 -9.61
CA ASP A 44 4.24 -14.52 -10.17
C ASP A 44 3.41 -15.23 -9.09
N GLU A 45 4.06 -15.60 -7.99
CA GLU A 45 3.38 -16.25 -6.87
C GLU A 45 2.70 -15.22 -5.98
N ALA A 46 3.37 -14.10 -5.70
CA ALA A 46 2.80 -12.97 -4.98
C ALA A 46 1.47 -12.51 -5.61
N GLN A 47 1.43 -12.41 -6.95
CA GLN A 47 0.21 -12.04 -7.67
C GLN A 47 -0.97 -12.95 -7.33
N LYS A 48 -0.77 -14.27 -7.29
CA LYS A 48 -1.86 -15.23 -7.01
C LYS A 48 -2.46 -14.97 -5.64
N TYR A 49 -1.60 -14.81 -4.63
CA TYR A 49 -2.05 -14.52 -3.27
C TYR A 49 -2.73 -13.15 -3.14
N PHE A 50 -2.22 -12.11 -3.82
CA PHE A 50 -2.90 -10.81 -3.83
C PHE A 50 -4.25 -10.87 -4.56
N GLN A 51 -4.38 -11.63 -5.64
CA GLN A 51 -5.66 -11.86 -6.31
C GLN A 51 -6.66 -12.59 -5.40
N ASP A 52 -6.20 -13.58 -4.63
CA ASP A 52 -7.05 -14.27 -3.67
C ASP A 52 -7.42 -13.38 -2.47
N ALA A 53 -6.53 -12.47 -2.04
CA ALA A 53 -6.87 -11.42 -1.09
C ALA A 53 -7.93 -10.47 -1.66
N ALA A 54 -7.80 -10.05 -2.93
CA ALA A 54 -8.73 -9.15 -3.61
C ALA A 54 -10.15 -9.72 -3.70
N LYS A 55 -10.29 -11.04 -3.86
CA LYS A 55 -11.58 -11.75 -3.84
C LYS A 55 -12.26 -11.66 -2.48
N ALA A 56 -11.49 -11.64 -1.40
CA ALA A 56 -12.02 -11.56 -0.03
C ALA A 56 -12.32 -10.11 0.38
N ARG A 57 -11.45 -9.17 0.01
CA ARG A 57 -11.65 -7.73 0.22
C ARG A 57 -10.98 -6.94 -0.89
N ASN A 58 -11.79 -6.07 -1.47
CA ASN A 58 -11.38 -5.16 -2.53
C ASN A 58 -11.03 -3.81 -1.87
N ASP A 59 -9.75 -3.57 -1.61
CA ASP A 59 -9.26 -2.34 -1.00
C ASP A 59 -7.98 -1.81 -1.66
N ALA A 60 -7.62 -0.56 -1.31
CA ALA A 60 -6.49 0.15 -1.88
C ALA A 60 -5.17 -0.62 -1.70
N ALA A 61 -4.98 -1.28 -0.55
CA ALA A 61 -3.74 -1.98 -0.23
C ALA A 61 -3.49 -3.15 -1.18
N VAL A 62 -4.48 -4.03 -1.38
CA VAL A 62 -4.33 -5.17 -2.30
C VAL A 62 -4.03 -4.71 -3.72
N PHE A 63 -4.73 -3.70 -4.22
CA PHE A 63 -4.47 -3.20 -5.57
C PHE A 63 -3.13 -2.48 -5.71
N THR A 64 -2.68 -1.82 -4.65
CA THR A 64 -1.34 -1.22 -4.62
C THR A 64 -0.26 -2.30 -4.78
N TYR A 65 -0.40 -3.42 -4.08
CA TYR A 65 0.55 -4.53 -4.20
C TYR A 65 0.43 -5.27 -5.55
N LEU A 66 -0.77 -5.39 -6.12
CA LEU A 66 -0.94 -5.90 -7.49
C LEU A 66 -0.28 -4.98 -8.52
N ALA A 67 -0.42 -3.66 -8.38
CA ALA A 67 0.25 -2.69 -9.23
C ALA A 67 1.77 -2.81 -9.14
N ALA A 68 2.31 -2.88 -7.91
CA ALA A 68 3.74 -3.08 -7.69
C ALA A 68 4.25 -4.39 -8.30
N THR A 69 3.47 -5.47 -8.16
CA THR A 69 3.80 -6.78 -8.72
C THR A 69 3.84 -6.76 -10.25
N GLU A 70 2.87 -6.13 -10.91
CA GLU A 70 2.87 -5.98 -12.38
C GLU A 70 4.00 -5.05 -12.86
N TYR A 71 4.30 -3.99 -12.12
CA TYR A 71 5.44 -3.11 -12.40
C TYR A 71 6.76 -3.89 -12.38
N LYS A 72 7.01 -4.68 -11.33
CA LYS A 72 8.23 -5.51 -11.21
C LYS A 72 8.36 -6.57 -12.31
N ARG A 73 7.26 -6.90 -12.99
CA ARG A 73 7.21 -7.79 -14.16
C ARG A 73 7.30 -7.04 -15.50
N GLY A 74 7.48 -5.71 -15.47
CA GLY A 74 7.54 -4.86 -16.66
C GLY A 74 6.19 -4.62 -17.35
N ARG A 75 5.07 -4.92 -16.69
CA ARG A 75 3.72 -4.85 -17.27
C ARG A 75 3.02 -3.54 -16.89
N PHE A 76 3.56 -2.44 -17.39
CA PHE A 76 3.18 -1.08 -16.95
C PHE A 76 1.70 -0.73 -17.15
N GLU A 77 1.08 -1.12 -18.27
CA GLU A 77 -0.36 -0.86 -18.51
C GLU A 77 -1.26 -1.58 -17.49
N SER A 78 -0.95 -2.85 -17.19
CA SER A 78 -1.68 -3.61 -16.16
C SER A 78 -1.43 -3.01 -14.77
N ALA A 79 -0.20 -2.59 -14.49
CA ALA A 79 0.14 -1.94 -13.24
C ALA A 79 -0.64 -0.63 -13.05
N LEU A 80 -0.74 0.19 -14.10
CA LEU A 80 -1.49 1.44 -14.09
C LEU A 80 -3.00 1.20 -13.89
N ALA A 81 -3.55 0.15 -14.49
CA ALA A 81 -4.94 -0.24 -14.25
C ALA A 81 -5.20 -0.61 -12.78
N PHE A 82 -4.24 -1.25 -12.10
CA PHE A 82 -4.35 -1.53 -10.66
C PHE A 82 -4.18 -0.29 -9.80
N ILE A 83 -3.31 0.66 -10.18
CA ILE A 83 -3.27 1.99 -9.52
C ILE A 83 -4.65 2.66 -9.60
N GLY A 84 -5.26 2.68 -10.78
CA GLY A 84 -6.61 3.25 -10.96
C GLY A 84 -7.69 2.53 -10.15
N GLN A 85 -7.49 1.25 -9.79
CA GLN A 85 -8.38 0.55 -8.85
C GLN A 85 -8.09 0.91 -7.40
N ALA A 86 -6.82 1.04 -7.02
CA ALA A 86 -6.42 1.46 -5.68
C ALA A 86 -6.98 2.85 -5.34
N GLU A 87 -6.92 3.79 -6.29
CA GLU A 87 -7.39 5.18 -6.12
C GLU A 87 -8.92 5.31 -5.99
N LYS A 88 -9.70 4.27 -6.28
CA LYS A 88 -11.15 4.25 -6.05
C LYS A 88 -11.52 4.06 -4.58
N SER A 89 -10.57 3.60 -3.77
CA SER A 89 -10.75 3.41 -2.33
C SER A 89 -10.00 4.50 -1.56
N PRO A 90 -10.44 4.85 -0.34
CA PRO A 90 -9.64 5.70 0.55
C PRO A 90 -8.22 5.12 0.69
N PRO A 91 -7.17 5.94 0.63
CA PRO A 91 -5.81 5.47 0.81
C PRO A 91 -5.66 4.80 2.17
N ASP A 92 -5.09 3.59 2.19
CA ASP A 92 -4.72 2.90 3.42
C ASP A 92 -3.50 3.60 4.05
N ARG A 93 -3.50 3.73 5.38
CA ARG A 93 -2.44 4.43 6.09
C ARG A 93 -1.10 3.72 5.94
N LEU A 94 -1.05 2.39 5.87
CA LEU A 94 0.20 1.65 5.73
C LEU A 94 0.74 1.73 4.29
N SER A 95 -0.11 1.51 3.29
CA SER A 95 0.36 1.31 1.91
C SER A 95 0.25 2.53 0.99
N TYR A 96 -0.25 3.69 1.45
CA TYR A 96 -0.47 4.80 0.51
C TYR A 96 0.83 5.33 -0.11
N LEU A 97 1.95 5.39 0.62
CA LEU A 97 3.23 5.79 0.02
C LEU A 97 3.66 4.83 -1.07
N ARG A 98 3.42 3.52 -0.89
CA ARG A 98 3.64 2.52 -1.93
C ARG A 98 2.82 2.80 -3.18
N MET A 99 1.54 3.16 -3.01
CA MET A 99 0.68 3.51 -4.13
C MET A 99 1.24 4.69 -4.92
N TYR A 100 1.62 5.79 -4.24
CA TYR A 100 2.17 6.97 -4.91
C TYR A 100 3.55 6.73 -5.53
N GLY A 101 4.43 5.99 -4.85
CA GLY A 101 5.76 5.66 -5.34
C GLY A 101 5.70 4.79 -6.61
N TYR A 102 4.92 3.71 -6.59
CA TYR A 102 4.74 2.86 -7.77
C TYR A 102 3.96 3.58 -8.88
N LYS A 103 2.99 4.43 -8.57
CA LYS A 103 2.34 5.29 -9.58
C LYS A 103 3.36 6.16 -10.31
N ALA A 104 4.28 6.79 -9.58
CA ALA A 104 5.34 7.59 -10.17
C ALA A 104 6.25 6.75 -11.08
N LEU A 105 6.71 5.60 -10.59
CA LEU A 105 7.56 4.68 -11.35
C LEU A 105 6.88 4.14 -12.61
N ILE A 106 5.60 3.74 -12.52
CA ILE A 106 4.81 3.25 -13.65
C ILE A 106 4.67 4.36 -14.69
N LEU A 107 4.21 5.54 -14.27
CA LEU A 107 3.98 6.66 -15.19
C LEU A 107 5.27 7.16 -15.82
N LEU A 108 6.39 7.20 -15.10
CA LEU A 108 7.68 7.52 -15.71
C LEU A 108 7.99 6.57 -16.88
N ASN A 109 7.56 5.31 -16.85
CA ASN A 109 7.78 4.32 -17.92
C ASN A 109 6.74 4.39 -19.06
N THR A 110 5.62 5.09 -18.89
CA THR A 110 4.55 5.18 -19.92
C THR A 110 4.34 6.60 -20.44
N ASP A 111 4.36 7.59 -19.57
CA ASP A 111 4.23 9.02 -19.85
C ASP A 111 5.12 9.82 -18.90
N ASN A 112 6.28 10.28 -19.39
CA ASN A 112 7.26 10.96 -18.57
C ASN A 112 6.72 12.24 -17.91
N ALA A 113 5.82 12.99 -18.55
CA ALA A 113 5.29 14.22 -17.99
C ALA A 113 4.36 13.92 -16.79
N LEU A 114 3.48 12.94 -16.94
CA LEU A 114 2.64 12.45 -15.85
C LEU A 114 3.47 11.77 -14.75
N GLY A 115 4.54 11.07 -15.13
CA GLY A 115 5.50 10.44 -14.22
C GLY A 115 6.20 11.44 -13.32
N MET A 116 6.68 12.56 -13.88
CA MET A 116 7.30 13.63 -13.11
C MET A 116 6.31 14.29 -12.14
N LYS A 117 5.06 14.49 -12.57
CA LYS A 117 4.01 15.00 -11.68
C LYS A 117 3.70 14.03 -10.53
N ALA A 118 3.61 12.74 -10.82
CA ALA A 118 3.37 11.73 -9.80
C ALA A 118 4.56 11.58 -8.83
N LEU A 119 5.79 11.78 -9.32
CA LEU A 119 6.99 11.84 -8.47
C LEU A 119 6.92 13.04 -7.50
N ASP A 120 6.45 14.20 -7.94
CA ASP A 120 6.23 15.36 -7.07
C ASP A 120 5.22 15.06 -5.96
N ASP A 121 4.12 14.39 -6.32
CA ASP A 121 3.09 13.99 -5.36
C ASP A 121 3.65 13.03 -4.31
N TYR A 122 4.47 12.05 -4.72
CA TYR A 122 5.18 11.14 -3.82
C TYR A 122 6.12 11.90 -2.89
N ILE A 123 6.98 12.76 -3.44
CA ILE A 123 7.95 13.57 -2.68
C ILE A 123 7.22 14.43 -1.63
N LYS A 124 6.14 15.11 -2.02
CA LYS A 124 5.35 15.96 -1.13
C LYS A 124 4.76 15.18 0.05
N ARG A 125 4.33 13.94 -0.19
CA ARG A 125 3.78 13.06 0.84
C ARG A 125 4.86 12.57 1.77
N TYR A 126 5.91 11.96 1.24
CA TYR A 126 7.03 11.50 2.05
C TYR A 126 7.59 12.61 2.95
N ARG A 127 7.71 13.83 2.41
CA ARG A 127 8.12 15.03 3.16
C ARG A 127 7.21 15.35 4.36
N SER A 128 5.90 15.16 4.21
CA SER A 128 4.93 15.45 5.27
C SER A 128 5.04 14.47 6.43
N ASP A 129 5.56 13.27 6.18
CA ASP A 129 5.49 12.16 7.12
C ASP A 129 6.83 11.84 7.79
N TYR A 130 7.98 12.34 7.30
CA TYR A 130 9.31 11.83 7.66
C TYR A 130 10.53 12.76 7.52
N PRO A 131 11.71 12.36 8.09
CA PRO A 131 12.94 13.14 8.02
C PRO A 131 13.40 13.37 6.58
N LEU A 132 13.68 14.64 6.28
CA LEU A 132 13.99 15.18 4.95
C LEU A 132 15.29 14.66 4.33
N GLU A 133 16.14 13.93 5.05
CA GLU A 133 17.48 13.61 4.56
C GLU A 133 17.49 12.58 3.42
N SER A 134 16.56 11.63 3.41
CA SER A 134 16.50 10.59 2.36
C SER A 134 15.92 11.08 1.04
N ILE A 135 15.27 12.26 1.02
CA ILE A 135 14.54 12.77 -0.15
C ILE A 135 15.42 13.58 -1.11
N LYS A 136 16.56 14.11 -0.63
CA LYS A 136 17.43 15.04 -1.38
C LYS A 136 17.86 14.49 -2.75
N ASN A 137 18.15 13.19 -2.82
CA ASN A 137 18.53 12.52 -4.06
C ASN A 137 17.39 12.52 -5.10
N MET A 138 16.15 12.29 -4.66
CA MET A 138 14.99 12.31 -5.55
C MET A 138 14.63 13.73 -5.96
N GLU A 139 14.77 14.70 -5.06
CA GLU A 139 14.61 16.12 -5.41
C GLU A 139 15.60 16.55 -6.49
N ALA A 140 16.86 16.14 -6.38
CA ALA A 140 17.89 16.43 -7.39
C ALA A 140 17.57 15.79 -8.75
N MET A 141 17.14 14.52 -8.78
CA MET A 141 16.68 13.87 -10.01
C MET A 141 15.48 14.60 -10.61
N ARG A 142 14.50 14.93 -9.76
CA ARG A 142 13.29 15.64 -10.16
C ARG A 142 13.59 17.02 -10.75
N GLN A 143 14.49 17.78 -10.13
CA GLN A 143 14.86 19.13 -10.57
C GLN A 143 15.68 19.13 -11.85
N SER A 144 16.60 18.17 -12.01
CA SER A 144 17.43 18.06 -13.21
C SER A 144 16.69 17.46 -14.40
N GLY A 145 15.61 16.71 -14.15
CA GLY A 145 14.92 15.90 -15.17
C GLY A 145 15.72 14.67 -15.61
N MET A 146 16.96 14.49 -15.12
CA MET A 146 17.81 13.33 -15.37
C MET A 146 17.45 12.23 -14.37
N ILE A 147 16.44 11.44 -14.72
CA ILE A 147 15.95 10.35 -13.87
C ILE A 147 16.76 9.08 -14.12
N ASP A 148 17.63 8.73 -13.16
CA ASP A 148 18.15 7.37 -13.02
C ASP A 148 17.04 6.50 -12.42
N ARG A 149 16.37 5.72 -13.27
CA ARG A 149 15.18 4.95 -12.90
C ARG A 149 15.48 3.86 -11.89
N SER A 150 16.59 3.14 -12.05
CA SER A 150 16.97 2.06 -11.15
C SER A 150 17.32 2.61 -9.76
N ARG A 151 18.03 3.74 -9.71
CA ARG A 151 18.33 4.40 -8.45
C ARG A 151 17.08 5.02 -7.81
N LEU A 152 16.19 5.61 -8.61
CA LEU A 152 14.91 6.14 -8.13
C LEU A 152 14.04 5.04 -7.53
N GLU A 153 13.91 3.90 -8.21
CA GLU A 153 13.16 2.74 -7.73
C GLU A 153 13.72 2.24 -6.39
N ALA A 154 15.04 2.08 -6.28
CA ALA A 154 15.68 1.66 -5.04
C ALA A 154 15.42 2.63 -3.88
N LEU A 155 15.46 3.94 -4.13
CA LEU A 155 15.15 4.97 -3.12
C LEU A 155 13.69 4.93 -2.70
N ILE A 156 12.77 4.78 -3.65
CA ILE A 156 11.34 4.66 -3.38
C ILE A 156 11.04 3.40 -2.55
N ASP A 157 11.61 2.25 -2.94
CA ASP A 157 11.43 1.00 -2.20
C ASP A 157 11.98 1.08 -0.77
N ASP A 158 13.18 1.62 -0.57
CA ASP A 158 13.78 1.82 0.76
C ASP A 158 12.91 2.70 1.65
N GLN A 159 12.46 3.84 1.11
CA GLN A 159 11.58 4.76 1.82
C GLN A 159 10.21 4.16 2.16
N ILE A 160 9.61 3.40 1.25
CA ILE A 160 8.34 2.69 1.50
C ILE A 160 8.53 1.62 2.57
N GLN A 161 9.58 0.80 2.47
CA GLN A 161 9.83 -0.27 3.43
C GLN A 161 10.07 0.28 4.83
N TRP A 162 10.87 1.35 4.92
CA TRP A 162 11.05 2.05 6.17
C TRP A 162 9.73 2.66 6.66
N TYR A 163 8.92 3.26 5.77
CA TYR A 163 7.61 3.80 6.11
C TYR A 163 6.71 2.77 6.77
N GLU A 164 6.49 1.67 6.06
CA GLU A 164 5.56 0.63 6.46
C GLU A 164 6.00 -0.02 7.77
N LYS A 165 7.31 -0.24 7.94
CA LYS A 165 7.87 -0.81 9.16
C LYS A 165 7.64 0.09 10.38
N GLU A 166 7.93 1.38 10.28
CA GLU A 166 7.73 2.33 11.40
C GLU A 166 6.25 2.48 11.74
N MET A 167 5.39 2.48 10.73
CA MET A 167 3.95 2.54 10.95
C MET A 167 3.37 1.26 11.56
N GLU A 168 3.85 0.08 11.15
CA GLU A 168 3.47 -1.19 11.77
C GLU A 168 3.90 -1.23 13.24
N LEU A 169 5.14 -0.81 13.55
CA LEU A 169 5.61 -0.69 14.94
C LEU A 169 4.74 0.26 15.76
N TYR A 170 4.37 1.40 15.18
CA TYR A 170 3.53 2.38 15.87
C TYR A 170 2.09 1.87 16.09
N ILE A 171 1.46 1.30 15.06
CA ILE A 171 0.06 0.87 15.12
C ILE A 171 -0.11 -0.33 16.05
N TYR A 172 0.79 -1.32 15.99
CA TYR A 172 0.61 -2.58 16.71
C TYR A 172 1.29 -2.62 18.07
N ASN A 173 2.39 -1.88 18.24
CA ASN A 173 3.21 -1.96 19.45
C ASN A 173 3.32 -0.61 20.18
N ASN A 174 2.81 0.48 19.60
CA ASN A 174 2.99 1.86 20.10
C ASN A 174 4.46 2.19 20.40
N VAL A 175 5.36 1.66 19.56
CA VAL A 175 6.80 1.97 19.56
C VAL A 175 7.23 2.47 18.18
N GLY A 176 8.49 2.87 18.03
CA GLY A 176 9.03 3.38 16.77
C GLY A 176 9.07 4.91 16.72
N PHE A 177 9.44 5.45 15.56
CA PHE A 177 9.63 6.88 15.34
C PHE A 177 8.41 7.70 15.77
N TYR A 178 7.21 7.30 15.33
CA TYR A 178 5.96 8.00 15.63
C TYR A 178 5.48 7.89 17.09
N SER A 179 5.98 6.94 17.87
CA SER A 179 5.64 6.89 19.30
C SER A 179 6.43 7.89 20.13
N ARG A 180 7.66 8.20 19.72
CA ARG A 180 8.58 9.12 20.42
C ARG A 180 8.14 10.57 20.32
N ASP A 181 7.63 10.95 19.15
CA ASP A 181 7.15 12.31 18.86
C ASP A 181 5.95 12.72 19.75
N ARG A 182 5.17 11.75 20.27
CA ARG A 182 4.10 12.02 21.24
C ARG A 182 4.57 12.05 22.69
N SER A 183 5.68 11.41 23.04
CA SER A 183 6.20 11.40 24.41
C SER A 183 6.98 12.66 24.77
N GLU A 184 7.47 13.42 23.79
CA GLU A 184 8.17 14.69 24.01
C GLU A 184 7.23 15.90 24.08
N ALA A 185 5.91 15.67 23.96
CA ALA A 185 4.87 16.70 23.98
C ALA A 185 4.13 16.82 25.33
N PHE A 186 4.65 16.21 26.41
CA PHE A 186 4.07 16.26 27.77
C PHE A 186 5.06 16.83 28.79
#